data_AF-A0A6G3MIY8-F1
#
_entry.id   AF-A0A6G3MIY8-F1
#
_cell.length_a   1.000
_cell.length_b   1.000
_cell.length_c   1.000
_cell.angle_alpha   90.00
_cell.angle_beta   90.00
_cell.angle_gamma   90.00
#
_symmetry.space_group_name_H-M   'P 1'
#
loop_
_entity.id
_entity.type
_entity.pdbx_description
1 polymer ?
#
loop_
_entity_poly.entity_id
_entity_poly.type
_entity_poly.pdbx_seq_one_letter_code
_entity_poly.pdbx_strand_id
1 'polypeptide(L)'
;MESDEEYMSENILKISEKEDKNISRKTLREIKLYKKAKEENFKNSKRGRKVLAEEKRNEIMGTKIKEDNIGYKMLEKMGYKAGSAIGKKGLPFKIILRERIS
;
A
#
# COMPACT_ATOMS: atom_id res chain seq x y z
N MET A 1 18.27 12.50 -14.74
CA MET A 1 19.03 12.02 -13.58
C MET A 1 18.36 10.74 -13.12
N GLU A 2 18.84 9.63 -13.66
CA GLU A 2 18.45 8.28 -13.25
C GLU A 2 19.27 7.99 -11.99
N SER A 3 18.58 7.72 -10.88
CA SER A 3 19.16 7.73 -9.53
C SER A 3 20.10 6.54 -9.33
N ASP A 4 21.27 6.74 -8.71
CA ASP A 4 22.24 5.69 -8.33
C ASP A 4 21.60 4.56 -7.46
N GLU A 5 20.40 4.77 -6.94
CA GLU A 5 19.59 3.78 -6.22
C GLU A 5 19.05 2.63 -7.11
N GLU A 6 18.77 2.89 -8.40
CA GLU A 6 18.40 1.85 -9.37
C GLU A 6 19.62 1.00 -9.76
N TYR A 7 20.80 1.62 -9.82
CA TYR A 7 22.05 0.96 -10.19
C TYR A 7 22.54 -0.04 -9.12
N MET A 8 22.19 0.16 -7.85
CA MET A 8 22.59 -0.72 -6.75
C MET A 8 21.51 -1.75 -6.34
N SER A 9 20.23 -1.56 -6.68
CA SER A 9 19.17 -2.50 -6.27
C SER A 9 18.90 -3.58 -7.33
N GLU A 10 18.75 -3.20 -8.59
CA GLU A 10 18.36 -4.15 -9.65
C GLU A 10 19.46 -5.13 -10.02
N ASN A 11 20.72 -4.68 -10.03
CA ASN A 11 21.84 -5.51 -10.44
C ASN A 11 22.15 -6.61 -9.40
N ILE A 12 21.95 -6.32 -8.11
CA ILE A 12 22.08 -7.31 -7.02
C ILE A 12 20.96 -8.34 -7.09
N LEU A 13 19.73 -7.92 -7.41
CA LEU A 13 18.60 -8.82 -7.63
C LEU A 13 18.83 -9.74 -8.84
N LYS A 14 19.28 -9.19 -9.98
CA LYS A 14 19.62 -9.97 -11.20
C LYS A 14 20.73 -11.01 -10.97
N ILE A 15 21.67 -10.76 -10.05
CA ILE A 15 22.69 -11.73 -9.65
C ILE A 15 22.07 -12.87 -8.82
N SER A 16 21.10 -12.57 -7.96
CA SER A 16 20.41 -13.56 -7.11
C SER A 16 19.35 -14.41 -7.83
N GLU A 17 18.84 -13.94 -8.97
CA GLU A 17 17.87 -14.66 -9.82
C GLU A 17 18.50 -15.74 -10.70
N LYS A 18 19.83 -15.77 -10.79
CA LYS A 18 20.55 -16.95 -11.28
C LYS A 18 20.39 -18.02 -10.21
N GLU A 19 19.32 -18.80 -10.29
CA GLU A 19 19.14 -19.99 -9.47
C GLU A 19 20.39 -20.86 -9.62
N ASP A 20 21.21 -20.91 -8.56
CA ASP A 20 22.33 -21.84 -8.49
C ASP A 20 21.73 -23.25 -8.65
N LYS A 21 21.91 -23.85 -9.84
CA LYS A 21 21.39 -25.17 -10.21
C LYS A 21 21.90 -26.31 -9.30
N ASN A 22 22.73 -25.99 -8.31
CA ASN A 22 23.34 -26.89 -7.33
C ASN A 22 22.79 -26.73 -5.90
N ILE A 23 21.70 -26.00 -5.68
CA ILE A 23 21.08 -25.91 -4.35
C ILE A 23 20.29 -27.20 -4.08
N SER A 24 20.54 -27.85 -2.93
CA SER A 24 19.82 -29.05 -2.55
C SER A 24 18.30 -28.80 -2.38
N ARG A 25 17.46 -29.81 -2.67
CA ARG A 25 16.00 -29.72 -2.45
C ARG A 25 15.63 -29.36 -1.01
N LYS A 26 16.42 -29.79 -0.03
CA LYS A 26 16.24 -29.48 1.38
C LYS A 26 16.44 -27.99 1.66
N THR A 27 17.54 -27.42 1.18
CA THR A 27 17.86 -25.99 1.33
C THR A 27 16.85 -25.11 0.59
N LEU A 28 16.37 -25.50 -0.60
CA LEU A 28 15.28 -24.78 -1.28
C LEU A 28 14.00 -24.74 -0.44
N ARG A 29 13.65 -25.85 0.21
CA ARG A 29 12.48 -25.94 1.10
C ARG A 29 12.66 -25.04 2.31
N GLU A 30 13.83 -25.04 2.94
CA GLU A 30 14.16 -24.18 4.08
C GLU A 30 14.10 -22.69 3.73
N ILE A 31 14.63 -22.29 2.57
CA ILE A 31 14.54 -20.92 2.07
C ILE A 31 13.08 -20.51 1.88
N LYS A 32 12.25 -21.37 1.30
CA LYS A 32 10.83 -21.10 1.08
C LYS A 32 10.07 -20.92 2.41
N LEU A 33 10.36 -21.78 3.39
CA LEU A 33 9.82 -21.68 4.74
C LEU A 33 10.25 -20.39 5.43
N TYR A 34 11.54 -20.03 5.34
CA TYR A 34 12.07 -18.79 5.91
C TYR A 34 11.43 -17.55 5.30
N LYS A 35 11.30 -17.49 3.97
CA LYS A 35 10.62 -16.38 3.26
C LYS A 35 9.18 -16.24 3.75
N LYS A 36 8.43 -17.34 3.79
CA LYS A 36 7.04 -17.35 4.26
C LYS A 36 6.91 -16.87 5.70
N ALA A 37 7.76 -17.37 6.61
CA ALA A 37 7.75 -16.96 8.01
C ALA A 37 8.10 -15.47 8.17
N LYS A 38 9.06 -14.97 7.38
CA LYS A 38 9.44 -13.55 7.38
C LYS A 38 8.30 -12.65 6.90
N GLU A 39 7.60 -13.05 5.85
CA GLU A 39 6.42 -12.33 5.35
C GLU A 39 5.27 -12.32 6.37
N GLU A 40 4.96 -13.46 6.99
CA GLU A 40 3.93 -13.55 8.03
C GLU A 40 4.29 -12.72 9.26
N ASN A 41 5.54 -12.77 9.70
CA ASN A 41 6.03 -11.96 10.83
C ASN A 41 5.96 -10.46 10.51
N PHE A 42 6.29 -10.06 9.29
CA PHE A 42 6.16 -8.67 8.87
C PHE A 42 4.68 -8.24 8.88
N LYS A 43 3.78 -9.02 8.27
CA LYS A 43 2.33 -8.74 8.24
C LYS A 43 1.73 -8.62 9.65
N ASN A 44 2.18 -9.45 10.58
CA ASN A 44 1.67 -9.46 11.96
C ASN A 44 2.31 -8.37 12.85
N SER A 45 3.48 -7.86 12.46
CA SER A 45 4.15 -6.76 13.16
C SER A 45 3.28 -5.50 13.17
N LYS A 46 3.37 -4.72 14.24
CA LYS A 46 2.71 -3.40 14.33
C LYS A 46 3.15 -2.49 13.17
N ARG A 47 4.41 -2.57 12.76
CA ARG A 47 4.95 -1.79 11.62
C ARG A 47 4.32 -2.24 10.30
N GLY A 48 4.29 -3.55 10.01
CA GLY A 48 3.70 -4.05 8.78
C GLY A 48 2.21 -3.79 8.68
N ARG A 49 1.44 -3.91 9.77
CA ARG A 49 0.02 -3.53 9.80
C ARG A 49 -0.21 -2.06 9.45
N LYS A 50 0.64 -1.16 9.95
CA LYS A 50 0.54 0.27 9.65
C LYS A 50 0.82 0.54 8.17
N VAL A 51 1.90 -0.03 7.64
CA VAL A 51 2.28 0.11 6.22
C VAL A 51 1.19 -0.44 5.30
N LEU A 52 0.72 -1.66 5.54
CA LEU A 52 -0.35 -2.29 4.74
C LEU A 52 -1.67 -1.49 4.80
N ALA A 53 -2.00 -0.89 5.94
CA ALA A 53 -3.18 -0.05 6.06
C ALA A 53 -3.03 1.28 5.31
N GLU A 54 -1.83 1.88 5.31
CA GLU A 54 -1.53 3.08 4.55
C GLU A 54 -1.53 2.82 3.04
N GLU A 55 -0.93 1.72 2.58
CA GLU A 55 -0.96 1.26 1.18
C GLU A 55 -2.41 1.02 0.72
N LYS A 56 -3.17 0.21 1.47
CA LYS A 56 -4.57 -0.05 1.17
C LYS A 56 -5.42 1.23 1.19
N ARG A 57 -5.13 2.16 2.09
CA ARG A 57 -5.81 3.47 2.12
C ARG A 57 -5.51 4.26 0.84
N ASN A 58 -4.26 4.30 0.39
CA ASN A 58 -3.86 5.04 -0.80
C ASN A 58 -4.47 4.43 -2.07
N GLU A 59 -4.49 3.10 -2.18
CA GLU A 59 -5.17 2.36 -3.25
C GLU A 59 -6.66 2.73 -3.30
N ILE A 60 -7.35 2.61 -2.17
CA ILE A 60 -8.79 2.91 -2.10
C ILE A 60 -9.06 4.39 -2.34
N MET A 61 -8.18 5.28 -1.90
CA MET A 61 -8.34 6.73 -2.07
C MET A 61 -8.24 7.16 -3.54
N GLY A 62 -7.53 6.39 -4.38
CA GLY A 62 -7.49 6.61 -5.83
C GLY A 62 -8.72 6.09 -6.57
N THR A 63 -9.48 5.17 -5.98
CA THR A 63 -10.66 4.58 -6.61
C THR A 63 -11.96 5.31 -6.23
N LYS A 64 -12.74 5.72 -7.24
CA LYS A 64 -14.09 6.27 -7.01
C LYS A 64 -14.98 5.19 -6.37
N ILE A 65 -15.69 5.54 -5.29
CA ILE A 65 -16.69 4.65 -4.68
C ILE A 65 -17.80 4.39 -5.71
N LYS A 66 -18.13 3.12 -5.96
CA LYS A 66 -19.21 2.75 -6.88
C LYS A 66 -20.58 3.21 -6.36
N GLU A 67 -21.46 3.59 -7.28
CA GLU A 67 -22.81 4.08 -6.95
C GLU A 67 -23.70 3.01 -6.30
N ASP A 68 -23.45 1.74 -6.61
CA ASP A 68 -24.13 0.60 -6.01
C ASP A 68 -23.72 0.34 -4.55
N ASN A 69 -22.66 0.97 -4.05
CA ASN A 69 -22.22 0.80 -2.68
C ASN A 69 -23.23 1.45 -1.71
N ILE A 70 -23.61 0.72 -0.67
CA ILE A 70 -24.52 1.20 0.38
C ILE A 70 -24.04 2.53 0.97
N GLY A 71 -22.73 2.67 1.18
CA GLY A 71 -22.11 3.90 1.67
C GLY A 71 -22.24 5.07 0.69
N TYR A 72 -22.17 4.83 -0.62
CA TYR A 72 -22.40 5.88 -1.62
C TYR A 72 -23.86 6.36 -1.59
N LYS A 73 -24.82 5.42 -1.56
CA LYS A 73 -26.26 5.76 -1.45
C LYS A 73 -26.57 6.53 -0.16
N MET A 74 -25.90 6.19 0.94
CA MET A 74 -26.03 6.92 2.19
C MET A 74 -25.47 8.35 2.07
N LEU A 75 -24.28 8.51 1.51
CA LEU A 75 -23.69 9.82 1.25
C LEU A 75 -24.58 10.64 0.31
N GLU A 76 -25.11 10.05 -0.75
CA GLU A 76 -26.02 10.68 -1.71
C GLU A 76 -27.29 11.21 -1.03
N LYS A 77 -27.92 10.41 -0.15
CA LYS A 77 -29.04 10.84 0.68
C LYS A 77 -28.69 11.99 1.62
N MET A 78 -27.43 12.12 2.02
CA MET A 78 -26.91 13.25 2.81
C MET A 78 -26.53 14.45 1.94
N GLY A 79 -26.74 14.40 0.62
CA GLY A 79 -26.46 15.49 -0.32
C GLY A 79 -25.07 15.44 -0.96
N TYR A 80 -24.32 14.35 -0.80
CA TYR A 80 -23.06 14.13 -1.52
C TYR A 80 -23.33 13.87 -3.00
N LYS A 81 -22.61 14.58 -3.88
CA LYS A 81 -22.56 14.29 -5.32
C LYS A 81 -21.16 13.91 -5.72
N ALA A 82 -21.01 13.02 -6.69
CA ALA A 82 -19.70 12.67 -7.23
C ALA A 82 -18.95 13.92 -7.71
N GLY A 83 -17.76 14.17 -7.17
CA GLY A 83 -16.95 15.36 -7.47
C GLY A 83 -17.19 16.55 -6.53
N SER A 84 -18.20 16.50 -5.66
CA SER A 84 -18.36 17.47 -4.58
C SER A 84 -17.49 17.09 -3.39
N ALA A 85 -16.70 18.04 -2.90
CA ALA A 85 -15.93 17.86 -1.68
C ALA A 85 -16.83 17.92 -0.44
N ILE A 86 -16.50 17.12 0.57
CA ILE A 86 -17.30 16.99 1.80
C ILE A 86 -16.88 18.07 2.81
N GLY A 87 -17.83 18.86 3.29
CA GLY A 87 -17.64 19.87 4.36
C GLY A 87 -18.18 21.27 4.00
N LYS A 88 -18.34 22.15 5.00
CA LYS A 88 -18.91 23.52 4.85
C LYS A 88 -18.24 24.40 3.77
N LYS A 89 -16.97 24.11 3.43
CA LYS A 89 -16.19 24.88 2.44
C LYS A 89 -15.91 24.10 1.15
N GLY A 90 -16.43 22.88 0.99
CA GLY A 90 -16.05 22.03 -0.15
C GLY A 90 -14.54 21.81 -0.23
N LEU A 91 -13.85 21.75 0.91
CA LEU A 91 -12.41 21.45 0.95
C LEU A 91 -12.22 19.99 1.37
N PRO A 92 -11.35 19.22 0.69
CA PRO A 92 -11.01 17.87 1.14
C PRO A 92 -10.40 17.94 2.55
N PHE A 93 -10.79 16.99 3.42
CA PHE A 93 -10.40 16.90 4.84
C PHE A 93 -8.89 17.07 5.12
N LYS A 94 -8.02 16.82 4.13
CA LYS A 94 -6.56 16.96 4.23
C LYS A 94 -6.09 18.42 4.40
N ILE A 95 -6.84 19.40 3.87
CA ILE A 95 -6.43 20.82 3.91
C ILE A 95 -6.69 21.42 5.31
N ILE A 96 -7.79 21.05 5.94
CA ILE A 96 -8.26 21.67 7.20
C ILE A 96 -7.34 21.36 8.39
N LEU A 97 -6.61 20.24 8.36
CA LEU A 97 -5.70 19.84 9.44
C LEU A 97 -4.32 20.52 9.36
N ARG A 98 -3.92 21.08 8.21
CA ARG A 98 -2.65 21.82 8.08
C ARG A 98 -2.76 23.27 8.57
N GLU A 99 -3.94 23.88 8.49
CA GLU A 99 -4.13 25.30 8.84
C GLU A 99 -4.35 25.55 10.33
N ARG A 100 -4.52 24.51 11.16
CA ARG A 100 -4.70 24.64 12.62
C ARG A 100 -3.42 24.50 13.44
N ILE A 101 -2.28 24.36 12.77
CA ILE A 101 -0.95 24.35 13.40
C ILE A 101 -0.15 25.48 12.75
N SER A 102 -0.48 26.72 13.11
CA SER A 102 0.39 27.90 12.99
C SER A 102 -0.07 28.95 13.99
#